data_AF-A0A6A6X218-F1
#
_entry.id   AF-A0A6A6X218-F1
#
_cell.length_a   1.000
_cell.length_b   1.000
_cell.length_c   1.000
_cell.angle_alpha   90.00
_cell.angle_beta   90.00
_cell.angle_gamma   90.00
#
_symmetry.space_group_name_H-M   'P 1'
#
loop_
_entity.id
_entity.type
_entity.pdbx_description
1 polymer ?
#
loop_
_entity_poly.entity_id
_entity_poly.type
_entity_poly.pdbx_seq_one_letter_code
_entity_poly.pdbx_strand_id
1 'polypeptide(L)'
;GGIIRGSINLPAQSLYPTLPTLYTLFASADIKCIIWYCSSSQHRGLRAAAWMDDYIKEQGNENIKSVILTRGVKGWANAGAEYTNRWVSGACLALAWISL
;
A
#
# COMPACT_ATOMS: atom_id res chain seq x y z
N GLY A 1 -1.62 -15.00 -10.57
CA GLY A 1 -1.84 -13.93 -9.57
C GLY A 1 -1.07 -12.72 -10.05
N GLY A 2 -1.72 -11.58 -10.20
CA GLY A 2 -1.11 -10.37 -10.77
C GLY A 2 -0.76 -9.33 -9.71
N ILE A 3 0.08 -8.38 -10.09
CA ILE A 3 0.28 -7.12 -9.38
C ILE A 3 -0.48 -6.02 -10.12
N ILE A 4 -0.95 -5.00 -9.41
CA ILE A 4 -1.50 -3.79 -10.04
C ILE A 4 -0.32 -3.05 -10.68
N ARG A 5 -0.47 -2.58 -11.92
CA ARG A 5 0.62 -1.87 -12.61
C ARG A 5 0.95 -0.58 -11.85
N GLY A 6 2.24 -0.34 -11.60
CA GLY A 6 2.71 0.80 -10.80
C GLY A 6 2.91 0.49 -9.32
N SER A 7 2.61 -0.72 -8.85
CA SER A 7 2.88 -1.12 -7.46
C SER A 7 4.37 -1.35 -7.19
N ILE A 8 4.78 -0.99 -5.98
CA ILE A 8 6.07 -1.37 -5.39
C ILE A 8 5.90 -2.75 -4.74
N ASN A 9 6.81 -3.67 -5.03
CA ASN A 9 6.83 -4.99 -4.41
C ASN A 9 7.64 -4.96 -3.11
N LEU A 10 7.00 -5.27 -1.98
CA LEU A 10 7.62 -5.29 -0.66
C LEU A 10 7.54 -6.70 -0.06
N PRO A 11 8.67 -7.32 0.33
CA PRO A 11 8.68 -8.66 0.93
C PRO A 11 8.10 -8.65 2.35
N ALA A 12 7.17 -9.56 2.64
CA ALA A 12 6.50 -9.62 3.95
C ALA A 12 7.46 -9.82 5.12
N GLN A 13 8.53 -10.60 4.92
CA GLN A 13 9.43 -11.02 5.98
C GLN A 13 10.28 -9.89 6.53
N SER A 14 10.65 -8.92 5.70
CA SER A 14 11.51 -7.78 6.07
C SER A 14 10.77 -6.45 6.07
N LEU A 15 9.44 -6.45 5.99
CA LEU A 15 8.65 -5.21 5.92
C LEU A 15 8.76 -4.38 7.20
N TYR A 16 8.58 -5.00 8.37
CA TYR A 16 8.55 -4.28 9.65
C TYR A 16 9.84 -3.45 9.92
N PRO A 17 11.06 -4.02 9.81
CA PRO A 17 12.27 -3.24 10.04
C PRO A 17 12.52 -2.16 8.96
N THR A 18 11.85 -2.22 7.80
CA THR A 18 12.05 -1.25 6.70
C THR A 18 11.05 -0.09 6.72
N LEU A 19 10.11 -0.05 7.68
CA LEU A 19 9.11 1.02 7.80
C LEU A 19 9.72 2.44 7.85
N PRO A 20 10.79 2.72 8.61
CA PRO A 20 11.39 4.07 8.63
C PRO A 20 11.89 4.53 7.26
N THR A 21 12.52 3.62 6.51
CA THR A 21 13.02 3.90 5.16
C THR A 21 11.87 4.13 4.19
N LEU A 22 10.81 3.31 4.27
CA LEU A 22 9.62 3.46 3.43
C LEU A 22 8.89 4.78 3.73
N TYR A 23 8.72 5.14 5.00
CA TYR A 23 8.13 6.42 5.40
C TYR A 23 8.92 7.60 4.82
N THR A 24 10.24 7.59 4.97
CA THR A 24 11.11 8.66 4.44
C THR A 24 10.98 8.78 2.92
N LEU A 25 10.95 7.65 2.22
CA LEU A 25 10.75 7.61 0.78
C LEU A 25 9.41 8.21 0.37
N PHE A 26 8.31 7.78 1.01
CA PHE A 26 6.97 8.26 0.69
C PHE A 26 6.79 9.75 1.01
N ALA A 27 7.31 10.20 2.15
CA ALA A 27 7.27 11.61 2.52
C ALA A 27 8.08 12.48 1.54
N SER A 28 9.28 12.04 1.15
CA SER A 28 10.13 12.76 0.19
C SER A 28 9.54 12.82 -1.22
N ALA A 29 8.74 11.81 -1.58
CA ALA A 29 8.03 11.75 -2.86
C ALA A 29 6.67 12.47 -2.84
N ASP A 30 6.35 13.20 -1.77
CA ASP A 30 5.08 13.91 -1.55
C ASP A 30 3.82 13.01 -1.63
N ILE A 31 3.97 11.73 -1.30
CA ILE A 31 2.87 10.77 -1.30
C ILE A 31 1.95 11.03 -0.12
N LYS A 32 0.65 11.19 -0.39
CA LYS A 32 -0.38 11.46 0.61
C LYS A 32 -1.16 10.21 1.02
N CYS A 33 -1.15 9.16 0.21
CA CYS A 33 -1.90 7.94 0.47
C CYS A 33 -1.13 6.69 0.04
N ILE A 34 -0.98 5.74 0.95
CA ILE A 34 -0.32 4.45 0.72
C ILE A 34 -1.39 3.36 0.79
N ILE A 35 -1.61 2.66 -0.32
CA ILE A 35 -2.58 1.56 -0.44
C ILE A 35 -1.84 0.23 -0.34
N TRP A 36 -2.07 -0.48 0.76
CA TRP A 36 -1.49 -1.79 1.02
C TRP A 36 -2.40 -2.90 0.53
N TYR A 37 -1.82 -3.91 -0.13
CA TYR A 37 -2.58 -5.06 -0.57
C TYR A 37 -1.74 -6.33 -0.70
N CYS A 38 -2.40 -7.47 -0.60
CA CYS A 38 -1.83 -8.76 -1.00
C CYS A 38 -2.86 -9.55 -1.80
N SER A 39 -2.70 -10.87 -1.92
CA SER A 39 -3.60 -11.69 -2.73
C SER A 39 -5.08 -11.60 -2.30
N SER A 40 -5.36 -11.60 -1.00
CA SER A 40 -6.71 -11.45 -0.42
C SER A 40 -6.84 -10.28 0.56
N SER A 41 -5.73 -9.63 0.93
CA SER A 41 -5.67 -8.58 1.97
C SER A 41 -6.22 -8.97 3.36
N GLN A 42 -6.32 -10.27 3.68
CA GLN A 42 -6.87 -10.72 4.97
C GLN A 42 -5.87 -10.73 6.13
N HIS A 43 -4.56 -10.74 5.85
CA HIS A 43 -3.53 -10.87 6.89
C HIS A 43 -2.41 -9.85 6.68
N ARG A 44 -1.57 -10.08 5.66
CA ARG A 44 -0.35 -9.30 5.42
C ARG A 44 -0.62 -7.85 5.04
N GLY A 45 -1.59 -7.61 4.15
CA GLY A 45 -1.99 -6.25 3.77
C GLY A 45 -2.55 -5.45 4.95
N LEU A 46 -3.36 -6.09 5.80
CA LEU A 46 -3.92 -5.46 7.00
C LEU A 46 -2.82 -5.11 8.00
N ARG A 47 -1.92 -6.05 8.27
CA ARG A 47 -0.81 -5.84 9.20
C ARG A 47 0.15 -4.74 8.72
N ALA A 48 0.49 -4.74 7.43
CA ALA A 48 1.32 -3.73 6.81
C ALA A 48 0.71 -2.33 6.92
N ALA A 49 -0.60 -2.21 6.63
CA ALA A 49 -1.33 -0.96 6.74
C ALA A 49 -1.33 -0.44 8.18
N ALA A 50 -1.62 -1.29 9.16
CA ALA A 50 -1.63 -0.93 10.57
C ALA A 50 -0.25 -0.47 11.05
N TRP A 51 0.80 -1.23 10.75
CA TRP A 51 2.17 -0.87 11.15
C TRP A 51 2.63 0.47 10.60
N MET A 52 2.34 0.76 9.33
CA MET A 52 2.68 2.06 8.75
C MET A 52 1.81 3.18 9.33
N ASP A 53 0.53 2.92 9.62
CA ASP A 53 -0.37 3.89 10.25
C ASP A 53 0.13 4.28 11.65
N ASP A 54 0.53 3.30 12.47
CA ASP A 54 1.14 3.52 13.77
C ASP A 54 2.43 4.35 13.64
N TYR A 55 3.31 3.97 12.71
CA TYR A 55 4.55 4.70 12.47
C TYR A 55 4.32 6.14 12.02
N ILE A 56 3.38 6.39 11.10
CA ILE A 56 3.00 7.75 10.64
C ILE A 56 2.52 8.60 11.82
N LYS A 57 1.70 8.03 12.71
CA LYS A 57 1.21 8.71 13.92
C LYS A 57 2.35 9.03 14.89
N GLU A 58 3.30 8.13 15.07
CA GLU A 58 4.50 8.37 15.87
C GLU A 58 5.35 9.54 15.33
N GLN A 59 5.37 9.74 14.01
CA GLN A 59 6.03 10.88 13.37
C GLN A 59 5.21 12.19 13.45
N GLY A 60 3.98 12.16 13.98
CA GLY A 60 3.09 13.32 14.05
C GLY A 60 2.63 13.82 12.68
N ASN A 61 2.60 12.96 11.65
CA ASN A 61 2.29 13.36 10.28
C ASN A 61 0.82 13.11 9.92
N GLU A 62 0.05 14.18 9.74
CA GLU A 62 -1.38 14.08 9.41
C GLU A 62 -1.65 13.99 7.90
N ASN A 63 -0.65 14.28 7.07
CA ASN A 63 -0.78 14.43 5.62
C ASN A 63 -0.67 13.11 4.85
N ILE A 64 -0.10 12.08 5.47
CA ILE A 64 0.05 10.75 4.88
C ILE A 64 -1.01 9.83 5.49
N LYS A 65 -1.70 9.06 4.65
CA LYS A 65 -2.69 8.06 5.05
C LYS A 65 -2.22 6.67 4.66
N SER A 66 -2.33 5.72 5.58
CA SER A 66 -2.09 4.30 5.34
C SER A 66 -3.43 3.58 5.25
N VAL A 67 -3.75 2.99 4.09
CA VAL A 67 -5.04 2.36 3.82
C VAL A 67 -4.87 0.98 3.20
N ILE A 68 -5.92 0.15 3.27
CA ILE A 68 -5.92 -1.21 2.72
C ILE A 68 -6.84 -1.32 1.51
N LEU A 69 -6.38 -1.99 0.45
CA LEU A 69 -7.27 -2.45 -0.62
C LEU A 69 -7.99 -3.72 -0.15
N THR A 70 -9.25 -3.55 0.24
CA THR A 70 -10.09 -4.67 0.70
C THR A 70 -10.23 -5.73 -0.40
N ARG A 71 -10.26 -7.00 0.02
CA ARG A 71 -10.31 -8.18 -0.89
C ARG A 71 -9.08 -8.37 -1.79
N GLY A 72 -8.06 -7.51 -1.67
CA GLY A 72 -6.79 -7.63 -2.37
C GLY A 72 -6.89 -7.56 -3.88
N VAL A 73 -5.83 -8.01 -4.57
CA VAL A 73 -5.79 -7.96 -6.04
C VAL A 73 -6.86 -8.84 -6.70
N LYS A 74 -7.28 -9.92 -6.01
CA LYS A 74 -8.39 -10.77 -6.49
C LYS A 74 -9.71 -10.01 -6.47
N GLY A 75 -9.97 -9.23 -5.42
CA GLY A 75 -11.14 -8.36 -5.35
C GLY A 75 -11.13 -7.30 -6.44
N TRP A 76 -9.99 -6.63 -6.60
CA TRP A 76 -9.81 -5.59 -7.63
C TRP A 76 -10.03 -6.10 -9.05
N ALA A 77 -9.44 -7.25 -9.41
CA ALA A 77 -9.59 -7.84 -10.73
C ALA A 77 -11.05 -8.23 -11.05
N ASN A 78 -11.85 -8.55 -10.02
CA ASN A 78 -13.24 -8.95 -10.16
C ASN A 78 -14.24 -7.78 -9.99
N ALA A 79 -13.77 -6.57 -9.66
CA ALA A 79 -14.65 -5.43 -9.37
C ALA A 79 -15.26 -4.80 -10.63
N GLY A 80 -14.72 -5.11 -11.82
CA GLY A 80 -15.21 -4.61 -13.10
C GLY A 80 -14.27 -3.62 -13.78
N ALA A 81 -14.57 -3.32 -15.05
CA ALA A 81 -13.72 -2.53 -15.94
C ALA A 81 -13.51 -1.08 -15.47
N GLU A 82 -14.48 -0.50 -14.76
CA GLU A 82 -14.39 0.85 -14.18
C GLU A 82 -13.25 1.01 -13.16
N TYR A 83 -12.88 -0.07 -12.47
CA TYR A 83 -11.80 -0.09 -11.47
C TYR A 83 -10.45 -0.51 -12.07
N THR A 84 -10.47 -1.30 -13.15
CA THR A 84 -9.26 -1.85 -13.78
C THR A 84 -8.74 -1.00 -14.94
N ASN A 85 -9.61 -0.25 -15.63
CA ASN A 85 -9.25 0.66 -16.72
C ASN A 85 -8.84 2.05 -16.22
N ARG A 86 -9.21 2.42 -14.98
CA ARG A 86 -8.76 3.66 -14.37
C ARG A 86 -7.39 3.47 -13.77
N TRP A 87 -6.43 4.15 -14.38
CA TRP A 87 -5.10 4.30 -13.85
C TRP A 87 -5.12 5.09 -12.56
N VAL A 88 -4.62 4.50 -11.47
CA VAL A 88 -4.24 5.24 -10.27
C VAL A 88 -2.89 5.90 -10.57
N SER A 89 -2.89 6.94 -11.41
CA SER A 89 -1.69 7.71 -11.75
C SER A 89 -1.77 9.08 -11.09
N GLY A 90 -0.94 9.29 -10.08
CA GLY A 90 -0.72 10.59 -9.47
C GLY A 90 0.29 10.47 -8.34
N ALA A 91 1.16 11.47 -8.21
CA ALA A 91 2.15 11.58 -7.13
C ALA A 91 1.54 11.52 -5.70
N CYS A 92 0.21 11.53 -5.61
CA CYS A 92 -0.56 11.46 -4.37
C CYS A 92 -0.67 10.03 -3.79
N LEU A 93 -0.36 8.97 -4.56
CA LEU A 93 -0.69 7.57 -4.21
C LEU A 93 0.48 6.57 -4.42
N ALA A 94 0.78 5.76 -3.40
CA ALA A 94 1.66 4.59 -3.49
C ALA A 94 0.84 3.29 -3.41
N LEU A 95 1.02 2.36 -4.35
CA LEU A 95 0.47 1.01 -4.27
C LEU A 95 1.56 0.05 -3.76
N ALA A 96 1.34 -0.58 -2.60
CA ALA A 96 2.28 -1.47 -1.96
C ALA A 96 1.77 -2.92 -1.99
N TRP A 97 2.40 -3.76 -2.81
CA TRP A 97 2.14 -5.19 -2.86
C TRP A 97 3.02 -5.94 -1.88
N ILE A 98 2.42 -6.76 -1.02
CA ILE A 98 3.17 -7.60 -0.10
C ILE A 98 3.38 -9.00 -0.71
N SER A 99 4.58 -9.31 -1.20
CA SER A 99 4.94 -10.66 -1.67
C SER A 99 5.18 -11.63 -0.51
N LEU A 100 5.05 -12.93 -0.79
CA LEU A 100 5.67 -13.95 0.06
C LEU A 100 7.19 -13.86 -0.08
#